data_AF-A0A936CWQ0-F1
#
_entry.id   AF-A0A936CWQ0-F1
#
_cell.length_a   1.000
_cell.length_b   1.000
_cell.length_c   1.000
_cell.angle_alpha   90.00
_cell.angle_beta   90.00
_cell.angle_gamma   90.00
#
_symmetry.space_group_name_H-M   'P 1'
#
loop_
_entity.id
_entity.type
_entity.pdbx_description
1 polymer ?
#
loop_
_entity_poly.entity_id
_entity_poly.type
_entity_poly.pdbx_seq_one_letter_code
_entity_poly.pdbx_strand_id
1 'polypeptide(L)'
;MTYWRKYPIVLLMKFLVSRAFVTMCRASRLQPLNGNKMINQIRWCLSLIFFVSLTSIAQSSSGLDPSLFTNPLLEKFRSSQSSLATSSLASASSSAAISSDQSLPTNSASASSSSAASIQTANHSSQSEMTRSSTSSSEFSLIQPKTILGQQIQPATSVRLTWTPDEVVGGFSENTPVLVIRGKSAGMTLCLTAAVHGDELNGIEMIRRVMHSIDPEKLKGTLIGVPVANIMGFRRNSRYLPDRRDWNRYFPGNTYGSSASRLAYSFFSNVIMHCDALIDLHTGSFHRTNLTQLRADLSDEKVAQLAQRFGSIAVLNSAGNPGSLRAAAVRAGIPAVTMEAGEPMAMQSKIVTEGTESLMTLISKLGMYGKQPRWRQSLPVYYRSSWVRANLSGILFSHVELGDKVKRGDLLATVTDPITNAQNTIKSPYDGRVIGKALDQVVMPGFATHHIGIQTAEAMLLEEQAPLDDGMEDEDAGDEGIEVGDDDEISETGMASPVPTSSE
;
A
#
# COMPACT_ATOMS: atom_id res chain seq x y z
N MET A 1 49.63 -22.46 -34.18
CA MET A 1 50.65 -22.27 -33.13
C MET A 1 50.06 -21.48 -31.97
N THR A 2 50.56 -21.69 -30.75
CA THR A 2 50.56 -20.73 -29.61
C THR A 2 49.34 -19.81 -29.39
N TYR A 3 48.38 -20.24 -28.56
CA TYR A 3 47.73 -19.35 -27.58
C TYR A 3 47.18 -20.06 -26.32
N TRP A 4 47.83 -21.14 -25.88
CA TRP A 4 47.48 -21.87 -24.64
C TRP A 4 48.68 -21.93 -23.67
N ARG A 5 48.97 -20.83 -22.98
CA ARG A 5 49.87 -20.74 -21.80
C ARG A 5 49.57 -19.43 -21.05
N LYS A 6 49.57 -19.47 -19.70
CA LYS A 6 48.79 -18.62 -18.76
C LYS A 6 47.31 -19.08 -18.70
N TYR A 7 46.74 -19.59 -17.61
CA TYR A 7 47.24 -19.74 -16.22
C TYR A 7 46.89 -21.14 -15.64
N PRO A 8 47.85 -22.05 -15.42
CA PRO A 8 47.56 -23.38 -14.85
C PRO A 8 47.23 -23.34 -13.34
N ILE A 9 47.76 -22.36 -12.62
CA ILE A 9 47.66 -22.28 -11.15
C ILE A 9 46.21 -22.04 -10.68
N VAL A 10 45.45 -21.17 -11.35
CA VAL A 10 44.07 -20.83 -10.96
C VAL A 10 43.15 -22.05 -11.08
N LEU A 11 43.32 -22.86 -12.14
CA LEU A 11 42.53 -24.07 -12.34
C LEU A 11 42.87 -25.14 -11.29
N LEU A 12 44.15 -25.31 -10.98
CA LEU A 12 44.63 -26.21 -9.92
C LEU A 12 44.12 -25.80 -8.53
N MET A 13 44.13 -24.50 -8.21
CA MET A 13 43.62 -23.99 -6.93
C MET A 13 42.10 -24.17 -6.81
N LYS A 14 41.31 -23.91 -7.86
CA LYS A 14 39.86 -24.21 -7.85
C LYS A 14 39.59 -25.70 -7.59
N PHE A 15 40.37 -26.58 -8.21
CA PHE A 15 40.24 -28.03 -8.02
C PHE A 15 40.61 -28.47 -6.58
N LEU A 16 41.67 -27.89 -6.01
CA LEU A 16 42.11 -28.16 -4.64
C LEU A 16 41.11 -27.64 -3.58
N VAL A 17 40.57 -26.43 -3.75
CA VAL A 17 39.56 -25.86 -2.83
C VAL A 17 38.28 -26.70 -2.84
N SER A 18 37.81 -27.11 -4.03
CA SER A 18 36.65 -27.99 -4.16
C SER A 18 36.87 -29.34 -3.45
N ARG A 19 38.04 -29.98 -3.67
CA ARG A 19 38.40 -31.23 -2.97
C ARG A 19 38.51 -31.05 -1.45
N ALA A 20 39.07 -29.93 -0.98
CA ALA A 20 39.18 -29.64 0.45
C ALA A 20 37.79 -29.49 1.09
N PHE A 21 36.87 -28.76 0.45
CA PHE A 21 35.49 -28.58 0.91
C PHE A 21 34.73 -29.91 0.99
N VAL A 22 34.76 -30.72 -0.08
CA VAL A 22 34.13 -32.06 -0.10
C VAL A 22 34.74 -33.00 0.95
N THR A 23 36.03 -32.87 1.25
CA THR A 23 36.71 -33.67 2.29
C THR A 23 36.30 -33.20 3.70
N MET A 24 36.19 -31.88 3.94
CA MET A 24 35.66 -31.34 5.19
C MET A 24 34.21 -31.79 5.44
N CYS A 25 33.33 -31.70 4.44
CA CYS A 25 31.93 -32.13 4.55
C CYS A 25 31.75 -33.64 4.75
N ARG A 26 32.77 -34.45 4.45
CA ARG A 26 32.81 -35.87 4.84
C ARG A 26 33.35 -36.07 6.26
N ALA A 27 34.37 -35.31 6.67
CA ALA A 27 34.95 -35.37 8.01
C ALA A 27 33.96 -34.92 9.10
N SER A 28 33.14 -33.89 8.83
CA SER A 28 32.16 -33.35 9.80
C SER A 28 30.92 -34.22 10.04
N ARG A 29 30.81 -35.40 9.41
CA ARG A 29 29.80 -36.42 9.76
C ARG A 29 30.24 -37.35 10.90
N LEU A 30 31.41 -37.13 11.51
CA LEU A 30 31.91 -37.93 12.64
C LEU A 30 32.26 -37.03 13.85
N GLN A 31 31.50 -37.27 14.93
CA GLN A 31 31.57 -36.64 16.26
C GLN A 31 31.09 -35.17 16.40
N PRO A 32 30.34 -34.84 17.47
CA PRO A 32 29.86 -33.49 17.73
C PRO A 32 30.97 -32.59 18.27
N LEU A 33 31.22 -31.46 17.62
CA LEU A 33 32.19 -30.45 18.07
C LEU A 33 31.48 -29.24 18.69
N ASN A 34 31.97 -28.83 19.86
CA ASN A 34 31.40 -27.74 20.65
C ASN A 34 31.51 -26.38 19.92
N GLY A 35 30.38 -25.66 19.79
CA GLY A 35 30.12 -24.64 18.76
C GLY A 35 31.15 -23.52 18.65
N ASN A 36 31.75 -23.08 19.76
CA ASN A 36 32.77 -22.03 19.76
C ASN A 36 34.04 -22.40 18.95
N LYS A 37 34.34 -23.69 18.74
CA LYS A 37 35.44 -24.11 17.85
C LYS A 37 35.07 -23.96 16.37
N MET A 38 33.81 -24.21 15.99
CA MET A 38 33.33 -24.09 14.61
C MET A 38 33.31 -22.63 14.16
N ILE A 39 32.79 -21.72 14.99
CA ILE A 39 32.75 -20.27 14.71
C ILE A 39 34.16 -19.71 14.47
N ASN A 40 35.15 -20.13 15.27
CA ASN A 40 36.52 -19.68 15.12
C ASN A 40 37.22 -20.22 13.86
N GLN A 41 36.92 -21.46 13.42
CA GLN A 41 37.42 -21.95 12.13
C GLN A 41 36.77 -21.22 10.94
N ILE A 42 35.46 -20.96 10.98
CA ILE A 42 34.76 -20.20 9.92
C ILE A 42 35.37 -18.79 9.80
N ARG A 43 35.60 -18.10 10.93
CA ARG A 43 36.29 -16.80 10.94
C ARG A 43 37.70 -16.88 10.35
N TRP A 44 38.50 -17.89 10.72
CA TRP A 44 39.85 -18.07 10.19
C TRP A 44 39.87 -18.31 8.67
N CYS A 45 38.96 -19.14 8.15
CA CYS A 45 38.79 -19.37 6.72
C CYS A 45 38.37 -18.10 5.96
N LEU A 46 37.42 -17.32 6.51
CA LEU A 46 37.00 -16.05 5.91
C LEU A 46 38.14 -15.01 5.88
N SER A 47 38.91 -14.89 6.96
CA SER A 47 40.11 -14.05 6.97
C SER A 47 41.15 -14.49 5.94
N LEU A 48 41.36 -15.79 5.76
CA LEU A 48 42.30 -16.33 4.77
C LEU A 48 41.86 -16.00 3.33
N ILE A 49 40.57 -16.16 3.02
CA ILE A 49 39.98 -15.78 1.72
C ILE A 49 40.19 -14.29 1.45
N PHE A 50 39.88 -13.43 2.44
CA PHE A 50 40.01 -11.98 2.32
C PHE A 50 41.46 -11.54 2.06
N PHE A 51 42.44 -12.19 2.74
CA PHE A 51 43.86 -11.90 2.57
C PHE A 51 44.41 -12.33 1.18
N VAL A 52 43.90 -13.43 0.64
CA VAL A 52 44.23 -13.89 -0.73
C VAL A 52 43.60 -12.97 -1.78
N SER A 53 42.37 -12.47 -1.57
CA SER A 53 41.76 -11.47 -2.45
C SER A 53 42.54 -10.15 -2.47
N LEU A 54 42.94 -9.60 -1.31
CA LEU A 54 43.73 -8.37 -1.27
C LEU A 54 45.10 -8.51 -1.95
N THR A 55 45.82 -9.60 -1.71
CA THR A 55 47.13 -9.82 -2.36
C THR A 55 47.02 -10.06 -3.86
N SER A 56 45.95 -10.71 -4.33
CA SER A 56 45.68 -10.87 -5.77
C SER A 56 45.30 -9.56 -6.48
N ILE A 57 44.66 -8.61 -5.78
CA ILE A 57 44.35 -7.28 -6.32
C ILE A 57 45.64 -6.46 -6.42
N ALA A 58 46.45 -6.43 -5.36
CA ALA A 58 47.70 -5.68 -5.29
C ALA A 58 48.76 -6.07 -6.34
N GLN A 59 48.69 -7.28 -6.92
CA GLN A 59 49.57 -7.72 -8.01
C GLN A 59 49.03 -7.44 -9.42
N SER A 60 47.84 -6.84 -9.56
CA SER A 60 47.24 -6.49 -10.86
C SER A 60 47.38 -5.01 -11.24
N SER A 61 47.70 -4.14 -10.28
CA SER A 61 47.73 -2.68 -10.46
C SER A 61 49.13 -2.14 -10.81
N SER A 62 49.59 -2.41 -12.03
CA SER A 62 50.83 -1.80 -12.58
C SER A 62 50.62 -1.33 -14.02
N GLY A 63 50.00 -0.15 -14.21
CA GLY A 63 49.83 0.49 -15.52
C GLY A 63 48.44 1.05 -15.81
N LEU A 64 47.94 1.98 -14.98
CA LEU A 64 46.81 2.85 -15.32
C LEU A 64 47.08 4.29 -14.83
N ASP A 65 46.46 5.26 -15.51
CA ASP A 65 46.68 6.70 -15.33
C ASP A 65 45.96 7.23 -14.06
N PRO A 66 46.63 8.00 -13.17
CA PRO A 66 46.00 8.54 -11.96
C PRO A 66 44.94 9.63 -12.18
N SER A 67 44.83 10.22 -13.37
CA SER A 67 44.04 11.44 -13.61
C SER A 67 42.52 11.24 -13.69
N LEU A 68 42.03 10.00 -13.83
CA LEU A 68 40.63 9.69 -14.17
C LEU A 68 39.68 9.43 -12.99
N PHE A 69 40.13 9.57 -11.74
CA PHE A 69 39.28 9.38 -10.56
C PHE A 69 39.37 10.55 -9.55
N THR A 70 38.56 11.59 -9.79
CA THR A 70 38.20 12.58 -8.75
C THR A 70 36.70 12.57 -8.53
N ASN A 71 36.26 12.40 -7.28
CA ASN A 71 34.87 12.32 -6.88
C ASN A 71 34.58 13.41 -5.81
N PRO A 72 33.67 14.38 -6.04
CA PRO A 72 33.51 15.58 -5.20
C PRO A 72 33.08 15.38 -3.73
N LEU A 73 32.97 14.16 -3.23
CA LEU A 73 32.47 13.85 -1.89
C LEU A 73 33.57 13.60 -0.83
N LEU A 74 34.86 13.55 -1.21
CA LEU A 74 35.96 13.20 -0.29
C LEU A 74 36.72 14.38 0.34
N GLU A 75 36.51 15.63 -0.08
CA GLU A 75 37.22 16.79 0.51
C GLU A 75 36.56 17.36 1.78
N LYS A 76 35.26 17.11 2.01
CA LYS A 76 34.52 17.67 3.17
C LYS A 76 34.91 17.11 4.54
N PHE A 77 35.94 16.28 4.63
CA PHE A 77 36.50 15.77 5.89
C PHE A 77 37.96 16.20 6.17
N ARG A 78 38.54 17.13 5.39
CA ARG A 78 39.92 17.62 5.60
C ARG A 78 40.12 19.13 5.34
N SER A 79 39.58 20.01 6.19
CA SER A 79 40.06 21.41 6.35
C SER A 79 39.37 22.20 7.48
N SER A 80 39.45 21.74 8.73
CA SER A 80 38.91 22.46 9.89
C SER A 80 39.95 23.36 10.61
N GLN A 81 40.79 24.09 9.86
CA GLN A 81 41.69 25.12 10.40
C GLN A 81 41.90 26.27 9.40
N SER A 82 41.90 27.51 9.92
CA SER A 82 42.13 28.80 9.23
C SER A 82 41.17 29.17 8.07
N SER A 83 40.86 30.43 7.74
CA SER A 83 40.49 31.66 8.48
C SER A 83 40.80 32.88 7.60
N LEU A 84 39.83 33.81 7.50
CA LEU A 84 39.96 35.22 7.06
C LEU A 84 40.15 35.56 5.55
N ALA A 85 39.64 36.76 5.23
CA ALA A 85 39.99 37.68 4.14
C ALA A 85 39.31 37.55 2.73
N THR A 86 38.42 38.53 2.44
CA THR A 86 38.41 39.49 1.30
C THR A 86 39.01 39.11 -0.08
N SER A 87 38.52 39.59 -1.24
CA SER A 87 37.34 40.41 -1.61
C SER A 87 37.28 40.60 -3.16
N SER A 88 36.09 40.90 -3.70
CA SER A 88 35.81 41.71 -4.92
C SER A 88 36.81 41.81 -6.10
N LEU A 89 36.32 41.59 -7.33
CA LEU A 89 36.22 42.66 -8.34
C LEU A 89 35.24 42.30 -9.48
N ALA A 90 34.97 43.23 -10.40
CA ALA A 90 34.01 43.06 -11.51
C ALA A 90 34.40 43.83 -12.79
N SER A 91 33.98 43.30 -13.95
CA SER A 91 33.95 43.93 -15.29
C SER A 91 33.01 43.08 -16.18
N ALA A 92 32.01 43.56 -16.93
CA ALA A 92 31.95 44.66 -17.92
C ALA A 92 32.83 44.40 -19.17
N SER A 93 32.39 44.53 -20.43
CA SER A 93 31.06 44.82 -21.04
C SER A 93 31.09 44.33 -22.54
N SER A 94 30.27 44.68 -23.55
CA SER A 94 29.15 45.63 -23.80
C SER A 94 28.52 45.37 -25.20
N SER A 95 27.29 45.86 -25.45
CA SER A 95 26.70 46.24 -26.78
C SER A 95 26.42 45.12 -27.84
N ALA A 96 25.50 45.24 -28.83
CA ALA A 96 24.46 46.24 -29.23
C ALA A 96 23.27 45.44 -29.85
N ALA A 97 21.96 45.81 -29.84
CA ALA A 97 21.17 47.06 -29.93
C ALA A 97 20.69 47.43 -31.36
N ILE A 98 19.36 47.64 -31.54
CA ILE A 98 18.63 48.31 -32.66
C ILE A 98 17.14 48.53 -32.24
N SER A 99 16.44 49.54 -32.78
CA SER A 99 15.03 49.93 -32.50
C SER A 99 14.06 49.51 -33.64
N SER A 100 12.80 49.95 -33.86
CA SER A 100 11.86 51.02 -33.41
C SER A 100 10.47 50.73 -34.08
N ASP A 101 9.29 51.32 -33.82
CA ASP A 101 8.66 52.22 -32.81
C ASP A 101 7.12 52.32 -33.16
N GLN A 102 6.27 52.96 -32.33
CA GLN A 102 4.87 53.42 -32.61
C GLN A 102 3.75 52.34 -32.71
N SER A 103 2.44 52.58 -32.48
CA SER A 103 1.65 53.76 -31.99
C SER A 103 0.29 53.31 -31.35
N LEU A 104 -0.44 54.25 -30.72
CA LEU A 104 -1.83 54.11 -30.20
C LEU A 104 -2.88 54.70 -31.17
N PRO A 105 -4.18 54.38 -30.99
CA PRO A 105 -5.13 55.46 -30.63
C PRO A 105 -6.20 55.05 -29.58
N THR A 106 -7.16 55.94 -29.30
CA THR A 106 -8.04 55.94 -28.09
C THR A 106 -9.52 56.21 -28.38
N ASN A 107 -10.41 55.85 -27.43
CA ASN A 107 -11.70 56.49 -27.09
C ASN A 107 -12.14 55.92 -25.70
N SER A 108 -12.68 56.64 -24.70
CA SER A 108 -13.68 57.74 -24.60
C SER A 108 -15.14 57.25 -24.84
N ALA A 109 -16.17 57.56 -24.03
CA ALA A 109 -16.33 58.13 -22.67
C ALA A 109 -17.66 57.54 -22.06
N SER A 110 -18.41 58.00 -21.03
CA SER A 110 -18.48 59.12 -20.05
C SER A 110 -19.58 58.78 -18.98
N ALA A 111 -20.07 59.66 -18.09
CA ALA A 111 -19.43 60.16 -16.85
C ALA A 111 -20.39 61.09 -16.03
N SER A 112 -21.05 60.63 -14.94
CA SER A 112 -21.87 61.48 -14.00
C SER A 112 -22.41 60.68 -12.78
N SER A 113 -22.87 61.27 -11.66
CA SER A 113 -22.32 62.34 -10.78
C SER A 113 -23.26 62.66 -9.59
N SER A 114 -22.76 62.70 -8.34
CA SER A 114 -23.08 63.62 -7.21
C SER A 114 -22.66 62.98 -5.86
N SER A 115 -22.04 63.60 -4.84
CA SER A 115 -21.97 64.97 -4.27
C SER A 115 -23.22 65.40 -3.49
N ALA A 116 -23.17 65.93 -2.26
CA ALA A 116 -22.10 66.24 -1.29
C ALA A 116 -22.59 65.85 0.15
N ALA A 117 -22.12 66.30 1.32
CA ALA A 117 -21.20 67.37 1.76
C ALA A 117 -20.57 67.02 3.15
N SER A 118 -20.23 68.02 3.98
CA SER A 118 -19.48 67.90 5.25
C SER A 118 -20.06 68.78 6.38
N ILE A 119 -19.69 68.51 7.65
CA ILE A 119 -19.66 69.46 8.78
C ILE A 119 -18.65 68.95 9.85
N GLN A 120 -18.13 69.83 10.72
CA GLN A 120 -17.04 69.57 11.68
C GLN A 120 -17.45 69.83 13.16
N THR A 121 -16.47 69.68 14.08
CA THR A 121 -16.42 70.12 15.50
C THR A 121 -17.10 69.22 16.54
N ALA A 122 -16.63 69.11 17.80
CA ALA A 122 -15.28 69.34 18.38
C ALA A 122 -15.15 68.65 19.78
N ASN A 123 -13.91 68.55 20.27
CA ASN A 123 -13.43 68.01 21.56
C ASN A 123 -14.42 67.96 22.76
N HIS A 124 -14.36 66.84 23.50
CA HIS A 124 -14.07 66.91 24.94
C HIS A 124 -13.34 65.65 25.44
N SER A 125 -12.60 65.78 26.55
CA SER A 125 -11.83 64.70 27.19
C SER A 125 -12.39 64.32 28.57
N SER A 126 -12.28 63.04 28.92
CA SER A 126 -12.38 62.49 30.29
C SER A 126 -11.68 61.12 30.34
N GLN A 127 -11.34 60.63 31.53
CA GLN A 127 -10.40 59.53 31.73
C GLN A 127 -11.06 58.20 32.14
N SER A 128 -10.39 57.10 31.76
CA SER A 128 -10.29 55.83 32.48
C SER A 128 -11.55 55.16 33.06
N GLU A 129 -11.86 53.98 32.53
CA GLU A 129 -12.07 52.81 33.41
C GLU A 129 -11.48 51.54 32.75
N MET A 130 -10.90 50.64 33.54
CA MET A 130 -10.04 49.55 33.04
C MET A 130 -10.59 48.16 33.38
N THR A 131 -11.77 47.83 32.87
CA THR A 131 -12.35 46.49 33.02
C THR A 131 -11.60 45.45 32.19
N ARG A 132 -10.81 44.59 32.85
CA ARG A 132 -10.22 43.39 32.23
C ARG A 132 -11.31 42.38 31.86
N SER A 133 -11.81 42.46 30.62
CA SER A 133 -12.51 41.32 30.01
C SER A 133 -11.50 40.21 29.72
N SER A 134 -11.56 39.11 30.47
CA SER A 134 -10.73 37.93 30.24
C SER A 134 -11.29 37.08 29.10
N THR A 135 -11.22 37.60 27.87
CA THR A 135 -11.59 36.84 26.67
C THR A 135 -10.61 35.68 26.51
N SER A 136 -11.03 34.46 26.85
CA SER A 136 -10.25 33.26 26.61
C SER A 136 -10.24 32.96 25.11
N SER A 137 -9.31 33.58 24.38
CA SER A 137 -9.05 33.30 22.97
C SER A 137 -8.52 31.87 22.85
N SER A 138 -9.41 30.92 22.58
CA SER A 138 -9.01 29.56 22.19
C SER A 138 -8.21 29.65 20.90
N GLU A 139 -6.92 29.38 20.96
CA GLU A 139 -6.04 29.41 19.79
C GLU A 139 -6.46 28.35 18.77
N PHE A 140 -7.24 28.76 17.79
CA PHE A 140 -7.42 28.00 16.56
C PHE A 140 -6.10 28.04 15.78
N SER A 141 -5.23 27.07 16.06
CA SER A 141 -3.97 26.83 15.35
C SER A 141 -4.21 26.89 13.84
N LEU A 142 -3.66 27.92 13.19
CA LEU A 142 -3.83 28.15 11.75
C LEU A 142 -3.11 27.05 10.95
N ILE A 143 -3.91 26.19 10.33
CA ILE A 143 -3.45 25.03 9.59
C ILE A 143 -2.67 25.49 8.35
N GLN A 144 -1.45 24.98 8.20
CA GLN A 144 -0.63 25.22 7.02
C GLN A 144 -1.13 24.39 5.81
N PRO A 145 -0.85 24.79 4.56
CA PRO A 145 -1.14 23.98 3.39
C PRO A 145 -0.48 22.60 3.49
N LYS A 146 -1.11 21.53 2.95
CA LYS A 146 -0.49 20.19 2.85
C LYS A 146 -0.15 19.91 1.39
N THR A 147 1.11 19.56 1.12
CA THR A 147 1.53 19.10 -0.21
C THR A 147 1.10 17.66 -0.44
N ILE A 148 0.42 17.38 -1.56
CA ILE A 148 0.08 16.03 -2.04
C ILE A 148 0.29 16.05 -3.56
N LEU A 149 0.99 15.05 -4.13
CA LEU A 149 1.28 14.97 -5.57
C LEU A 149 1.89 16.28 -6.12
N GLY A 150 2.80 16.90 -5.36
CA GLY A 150 3.44 18.18 -5.68
C GLY A 150 2.57 19.43 -5.50
N GLN A 151 1.26 19.31 -5.28
CA GLN A 151 0.31 20.42 -5.17
C GLN A 151 0.04 20.81 -3.70
N GLN A 152 0.04 22.11 -3.38
CA GLN A 152 -0.33 22.61 -2.06
C GLN A 152 -1.84 22.73 -1.89
N ILE A 153 -2.41 21.93 -0.99
CA ILE A 153 -3.85 21.93 -0.71
C ILE A 153 -4.13 22.86 0.47
N GLN A 154 -4.94 23.90 0.21
CA GLN A 154 -5.29 24.93 1.18
C GLN A 154 -6.32 24.43 2.21
N PRO A 155 -6.35 24.96 3.45
CA PRO A 155 -7.40 24.66 4.42
C PRO A 155 -8.81 24.95 3.89
N ALA A 156 -9.80 24.19 4.34
CA ALA A 156 -11.20 24.29 3.93
C ALA A 156 -11.45 24.18 2.40
N THR A 157 -10.60 23.45 1.67
CA THR A 157 -10.81 23.18 0.23
C THR A 157 -11.05 21.71 -0.07
N SER A 158 -11.75 21.46 -1.18
CA SER A 158 -11.87 20.15 -1.81
C SER A 158 -11.29 20.23 -3.21
N VAL A 159 -10.38 19.33 -3.56
CA VAL A 159 -9.71 19.29 -4.87
C VAL A 159 -9.74 17.89 -5.47
N ARG A 160 -9.69 17.83 -6.80
CA ARG A 160 -9.35 16.62 -7.55
C ARG A 160 -7.90 16.74 -8.02
N LEU A 161 -7.06 15.83 -7.57
CA LEU A 161 -5.71 15.63 -8.07
C LEU A 161 -5.67 14.46 -9.06
N THR A 162 -4.54 14.37 -9.75
CA THR A 162 -4.20 13.31 -10.69
C THR A 162 -2.90 12.69 -10.22
N TRP A 163 -2.89 11.38 -9.97
CA TRP A 163 -1.65 10.60 -9.90
C TRP A 163 -1.33 10.00 -11.26
N THR A 164 -0.06 10.02 -11.60
CA THR A 164 0.53 9.57 -12.85
C THR A 164 1.74 8.73 -12.48
N PRO A 165 1.86 7.45 -12.91
CA PRO A 165 3.02 6.63 -12.58
C PRO A 165 4.30 7.18 -13.22
N ASP A 166 5.39 7.20 -12.47
CA ASP A 166 6.66 7.86 -12.85
C ASP A 166 7.36 7.21 -14.06
N GLU A 167 7.08 5.94 -14.34
CA GLU A 167 7.62 5.19 -15.47
C GLU A 167 6.52 4.46 -16.27
N VAL A 168 6.12 5.03 -17.40
CA VAL A 168 5.38 4.33 -18.46
C VAL A 168 5.97 4.70 -19.82
N VAL A 169 6.22 3.70 -20.67
CA VAL A 169 6.76 3.91 -22.02
C VAL A 169 5.86 4.84 -22.82
N GLY A 170 6.44 5.84 -23.48
CA GLY A 170 5.79 6.61 -24.55
C GLY A 170 4.59 7.49 -24.14
N GLY A 171 4.35 7.72 -22.84
CA GLY A 171 3.25 8.58 -22.37
C GLY A 171 1.88 7.89 -22.25
N PHE A 172 1.83 6.55 -22.24
CA PHE A 172 0.60 5.78 -21.96
C PHE A 172 0.20 5.77 -20.46
N SER A 173 0.38 6.89 -19.76
CA SER A 173 0.10 7.01 -18.33
C SER A 173 -1.39 7.25 -18.07
N GLU A 174 -2.09 6.25 -17.55
CA GLU A 174 -3.49 6.42 -17.13
C GLU A 174 -3.59 7.17 -15.79
N ASN A 175 -4.13 8.38 -15.88
CA ASN A 175 -4.25 9.32 -14.78
C ASN A 175 -5.34 8.89 -13.77
N THR A 176 -4.92 8.47 -12.58
CA THR A 176 -5.84 8.04 -11.51
C THR A 176 -6.33 9.25 -10.70
N PRO A 177 -7.66 9.43 -10.52
CA PRO A 177 -8.19 10.54 -9.76
C PRO A 177 -8.02 10.31 -8.24
N VAL A 178 -7.32 11.23 -7.59
CA VAL A 178 -7.22 11.29 -6.11
C VAL A 178 -8.05 12.47 -5.63
N LEU A 179 -9.09 12.20 -4.84
CA LEU A 179 -9.94 13.22 -4.23
C LEU A 179 -9.38 13.60 -2.86
N VAL A 180 -9.23 14.89 -2.58
CA VAL A 180 -8.71 15.38 -1.29
C VAL A 180 -9.63 16.44 -0.72
N ILE A 181 -10.06 16.26 0.53
CA ILE A 181 -10.82 17.25 1.30
C ILE A 181 -9.97 17.64 2.51
N ARG A 182 -9.53 18.91 2.58
CA ARG A 182 -8.77 19.44 3.72
C ARG A 182 -9.69 20.24 4.62
N GLY A 183 -9.82 19.79 5.87
CA GLY A 183 -10.69 20.43 6.85
C GLY A 183 -10.22 21.80 7.31
N LYS A 184 -11.13 22.56 7.93
CA LYS A 184 -10.84 23.84 8.59
C LYS A 184 -10.14 23.70 9.94
N SER A 185 -10.29 22.55 10.60
CA SER A 185 -9.68 22.25 11.91
C SER A 185 -8.59 21.17 11.79
N ALA A 186 -7.56 21.24 12.63
CA ALA A 186 -6.48 20.25 12.63
C ALA A 186 -6.98 18.85 13.05
N GLY A 187 -6.29 17.81 12.59
CA GLY A 187 -6.64 16.41 12.82
C GLY A 187 -5.93 15.48 11.85
N MET A 188 -6.21 14.17 11.98
CA MET A 188 -5.60 13.11 11.18
C MET A 188 -5.99 13.12 9.69
N THR A 189 -5.18 12.45 8.88
CA THR A 189 -5.42 12.11 7.47
C THR A 189 -5.98 10.70 7.39
N LEU A 190 -7.29 10.56 7.18
CA LEU A 190 -7.87 9.25 6.85
C LEU A 190 -7.78 9.06 5.32
N CYS A 191 -7.43 7.85 4.90
CA CYS A 191 -7.39 7.46 3.51
C CYS A 191 -8.39 6.33 3.24
N LEU A 192 -9.14 6.46 2.15
CA LEU A 192 -10.07 5.46 1.63
C LEU A 192 -9.62 5.06 0.23
N THR A 193 -9.38 3.78 0.00
CA THR A 193 -9.02 3.22 -1.32
C THR A 193 -10.09 2.22 -1.76
N ALA A 194 -10.36 2.15 -3.06
CA ALA A 194 -11.25 1.16 -3.65
C ALA A 194 -10.79 0.77 -5.06
N ALA A 195 -11.27 -0.39 -5.51
CA ALA A 195 -10.91 -0.99 -6.79
C ALA A 195 -9.38 -1.02 -7.04
N VAL A 196 -8.63 -1.52 -6.05
CA VAL A 196 -7.26 -2.05 -6.23
C VAL A 196 -7.31 -3.27 -7.17
N HIS A 197 -8.40 -4.03 -7.06
CA HIS A 197 -8.91 -4.96 -8.07
C HIS A 197 -9.96 -4.24 -8.93
N GLY A 198 -9.81 -4.25 -10.26
CA GLY A 198 -10.62 -3.38 -11.13
C GLY A 198 -12.10 -3.76 -11.29
N ASP A 199 -12.48 -4.96 -10.89
CA ASP A 199 -13.85 -5.49 -10.92
C ASP A 199 -14.66 -5.20 -9.64
N GLU A 200 -14.07 -4.61 -8.60
CA GLU A 200 -14.69 -4.51 -7.27
C GLU A 200 -15.44 -3.17 -7.07
N LEU A 201 -16.69 -3.14 -7.56
CA LEU A 201 -17.41 -1.89 -7.84
C LEU A 201 -17.99 -1.16 -6.61
N ASN A 202 -18.40 -1.88 -5.56
CA ASN A 202 -19.15 -1.31 -4.44
C ASN A 202 -18.37 -0.19 -3.70
N GLY A 203 -17.06 -0.40 -3.50
CA GLY A 203 -16.20 0.58 -2.81
C GLY A 203 -16.08 1.93 -3.54
N ILE A 204 -16.16 1.91 -4.87
CA ILE A 204 -16.09 3.11 -5.73
C ILE A 204 -17.22 4.09 -5.36
N GLU A 205 -18.45 3.59 -5.27
CA GLU A 205 -19.64 4.37 -4.93
C GLU A 205 -19.68 4.75 -3.44
N MET A 206 -19.19 3.89 -2.54
CA MET A 206 -19.03 4.24 -1.12
C MET A 206 -18.11 5.45 -0.93
N ILE A 207 -16.91 5.44 -1.53
CA ILE A 207 -15.99 6.58 -1.46
C ILE A 207 -16.62 7.81 -2.10
N ARG A 208 -17.28 7.67 -3.26
CA ARG A 208 -17.97 8.80 -3.90
C ARG A 208 -19.03 9.40 -2.97
N ARG A 209 -19.88 8.59 -2.32
CA ARG A 209 -20.89 9.07 -1.36
C ARG A 209 -20.27 9.78 -0.17
N VAL A 210 -19.25 9.17 0.46
CA VAL A 210 -18.54 9.78 1.61
C VAL A 210 -17.93 11.11 1.21
N MET A 211 -17.10 11.15 0.16
CA MET A 211 -16.38 12.36 -0.26
C MET A 211 -17.34 13.51 -0.64
N HIS A 212 -18.44 13.21 -1.34
CA HIS A 212 -19.42 14.23 -1.72
C HIS A 212 -20.43 14.60 -0.61
N SER A 213 -20.37 13.95 0.56
CA SER A 213 -21.22 14.28 1.72
C SER A 213 -20.55 15.21 2.76
N ILE A 214 -19.23 15.43 2.64
CA ILE A 214 -18.43 16.11 3.66
C ILE A 214 -18.19 17.57 3.30
N ASP A 215 -18.61 18.45 4.21
CA ASP A 215 -18.36 19.89 4.17
C ASP A 215 -16.94 20.21 4.73
N PRO A 216 -16.03 20.79 3.91
CA PRO A 216 -14.67 21.14 4.34
C PRO A 216 -14.62 22.10 5.55
N GLU A 217 -15.61 22.99 5.70
CA GLU A 217 -15.68 23.94 6.82
C GLU A 217 -15.94 23.24 8.16
N LYS A 218 -16.55 22.05 8.13
CA LYS A 218 -16.92 21.25 9.31
C LYS A 218 -15.97 20.07 9.56
N LEU A 219 -15.11 19.72 8.61
CA LEU A 219 -14.13 18.63 8.73
C LEU A 219 -12.95 19.02 9.64
N LYS A 220 -12.51 18.07 10.46
CA LYS A 220 -11.23 18.10 11.19
C LYS A 220 -10.25 17.12 10.56
N GLY A 221 -9.03 17.58 10.26
CA GLY A 221 -8.01 16.81 9.59
C GLY A 221 -8.11 16.85 8.07
N THR A 222 -7.94 15.71 7.42
CA THR A 222 -7.99 15.58 5.95
C THR A 222 -8.57 14.21 5.60
N LEU A 223 -9.38 14.15 4.54
CA LEU A 223 -9.85 12.90 3.95
C LEU A 223 -9.30 12.78 2.54
N ILE A 224 -8.66 11.64 2.24
CA ILE A 224 -8.19 11.28 0.90
C ILE A 224 -9.03 10.10 0.42
N GLY A 225 -9.59 10.21 -0.78
CA GLY A 225 -10.36 9.15 -1.42
C GLY A 225 -9.77 8.82 -2.78
N VAL A 226 -9.47 7.54 -3.01
CA VAL A 226 -9.07 7.00 -4.32
C VAL A 226 -10.17 6.00 -4.75
N PRO A 227 -11.21 6.46 -5.48
CA PRO A 227 -12.35 5.60 -5.80
C PRO A 227 -12.00 4.45 -6.75
N VAL A 228 -10.98 4.61 -7.60
CA VAL A 228 -10.54 3.60 -8.57
C VAL A 228 -9.02 3.59 -8.61
N ALA A 229 -8.38 2.83 -7.73
CA ALA A 229 -6.92 2.81 -7.63
C ALA A 229 -6.26 2.12 -8.84
N ASN A 230 -6.81 0.98 -9.29
CA ASN A 230 -6.35 0.25 -10.47
C ASN A 230 -7.22 0.62 -11.69
N ILE A 231 -7.06 1.85 -12.17
CA ILE A 231 -7.80 2.36 -13.34
C ILE A 231 -7.63 1.45 -14.57
N MET A 232 -6.44 0.88 -14.75
CA MET A 232 -6.12 -0.09 -15.80
C MET A 232 -7.02 -1.33 -15.73
N GLY A 233 -7.12 -1.97 -14.56
CA GLY A 233 -8.00 -3.13 -14.33
C GLY A 233 -9.48 -2.78 -14.49
N PHE A 234 -9.89 -1.62 -13.97
CA PHE A 234 -11.26 -1.13 -14.04
C PHE A 234 -11.74 -0.95 -15.48
N ARG A 235 -10.91 -0.39 -16.36
CA ARG A 235 -11.20 -0.28 -17.81
C ARG A 235 -11.41 -1.62 -18.51
N ARG A 236 -11.00 -2.75 -17.90
CA ARG A 236 -11.19 -4.11 -18.41
C ARG A 236 -12.22 -4.92 -17.63
N ASN A 237 -12.84 -4.36 -16.59
CA ASN A 237 -13.63 -5.10 -15.59
C ASN A 237 -12.87 -6.34 -15.06
N SER A 238 -11.66 -6.10 -14.53
CA SER A 238 -10.72 -7.17 -14.18
C SER A 238 -9.94 -6.85 -12.91
N ARG A 239 -9.84 -7.84 -12.01
CA ARG A 239 -8.96 -7.87 -10.83
C ARG A 239 -7.52 -7.45 -11.13
N TYR A 240 -7.01 -7.80 -12.31
CA TYR A 240 -5.59 -7.79 -12.62
C TYR A 240 -5.12 -6.57 -13.42
N LEU A 241 -3.82 -6.28 -13.27
CA LEU A 241 -3.07 -5.35 -14.11
C LEU A 241 -2.98 -5.84 -15.57
N PRO A 242 -2.53 -5.01 -16.53
CA PRO A 242 -2.44 -5.41 -17.94
C PRO A 242 -1.54 -6.62 -18.18
N ASP A 243 -0.53 -6.81 -17.33
CA ASP A 243 0.40 -7.95 -17.30
C ASP A 243 -0.11 -9.12 -16.45
N ARG A 244 -1.43 -9.20 -16.19
CA ARG A 244 -2.15 -10.24 -15.42
C ARG A 244 -1.82 -10.36 -13.94
N ARG A 245 -0.89 -9.55 -13.42
CA ARG A 245 -0.55 -9.55 -11.98
C ARG A 245 -1.70 -9.02 -11.12
N ASP A 246 -1.95 -9.67 -9.98
CA ASP A 246 -2.71 -9.09 -8.87
C ASP A 246 -1.85 -8.00 -8.21
N TRP A 247 -2.26 -6.73 -8.33
CA TRP A 247 -1.52 -5.60 -7.79
C TRP A 247 -1.41 -5.65 -6.26
N ASN A 248 -2.39 -6.25 -5.60
CA ASN A 248 -2.47 -6.44 -4.15
C ASN A 248 -1.60 -7.63 -3.67
N ARG A 249 -0.55 -7.99 -4.43
CA ARG A 249 0.59 -8.82 -4.00
C ARG A 249 1.95 -8.09 -4.17
N TYR A 250 1.96 -6.81 -4.58
CA TYR A 250 3.19 -6.07 -4.87
C TYR A 250 3.47 -4.86 -3.96
N PHE A 251 2.69 -4.63 -2.89
CA PHE A 251 2.91 -3.54 -1.94
C PHE A 251 3.93 -3.89 -0.82
N PRO A 252 4.77 -2.94 -0.36
CA PRO A 252 4.79 -1.51 -0.71
C PRO A 252 5.42 -1.21 -2.08
N GLY A 253 6.06 -2.19 -2.72
CA GLY A 253 6.69 -2.06 -4.03
C GLY A 253 8.18 -1.72 -3.98
N ASN A 254 8.79 -1.71 -5.16
CA ASN A 254 10.21 -1.51 -5.39
C ASN A 254 10.42 -0.84 -6.77
N THR A 255 11.19 0.26 -6.80
CA THR A 255 11.55 1.04 -8.00
C THR A 255 12.34 0.26 -9.05
N TYR A 256 12.95 -0.86 -8.69
CA TYR A 256 13.72 -1.72 -9.60
C TYR A 256 12.93 -2.95 -10.09
N GLY A 257 11.80 -3.27 -9.47
CA GLY A 257 11.03 -4.49 -9.75
C GLY A 257 10.17 -4.44 -11.02
N SER A 258 9.21 -5.36 -11.11
CA SER A 258 8.19 -5.43 -12.17
C SER A 258 7.35 -4.15 -12.31
N SER A 259 6.62 -3.99 -13.41
CA SER A 259 5.70 -2.85 -13.60
C SER A 259 4.67 -2.76 -12.46
N ALA A 260 4.14 -3.88 -11.98
CA ALA A 260 3.26 -3.93 -10.80
C ALA A 260 3.95 -3.43 -9.53
N SER A 261 5.22 -3.81 -9.31
CA SER A 261 6.04 -3.36 -8.17
C SER A 261 6.38 -1.86 -8.22
N ARG A 262 6.69 -1.32 -9.40
CA ARG A 262 6.96 0.13 -9.58
C ARG A 262 5.69 0.96 -9.40
N LEU A 263 4.56 0.46 -9.92
CA LEU A 263 3.24 1.05 -9.75
C LEU A 263 2.83 1.07 -8.26
N ALA A 264 3.04 -0.05 -7.55
CA ALA A 264 2.82 -0.15 -6.11
C ALA A 264 3.69 0.85 -5.34
N TYR A 265 4.99 0.94 -5.67
CA TYR A 265 5.92 1.87 -5.02
C TYR A 265 5.49 3.33 -5.17
N SER A 266 5.12 3.76 -6.38
CA SER A 266 4.68 5.14 -6.62
C SER A 266 3.37 5.44 -5.90
N PHE A 267 2.39 4.52 -5.92
CA PHE A 267 1.12 4.73 -5.20
C PHE A 267 1.31 4.76 -3.68
N PHE A 268 2.10 3.83 -3.14
CA PHE A 268 2.37 3.73 -1.72
C PHE A 268 3.13 4.96 -1.22
N SER A 269 4.18 5.37 -1.92
CA SER A 269 5.03 6.51 -1.53
C SER A 269 4.32 7.86 -1.70
N ASN A 270 3.58 8.07 -2.79
CA ASN A 270 3.00 9.38 -3.13
C ASN A 270 1.55 9.58 -2.65
N VAL A 271 0.91 8.54 -2.09
CA VAL A 271 -0.45 8.61 -1.51
C VAL A 271 -0.49 8.03 -0.10
N ILE A 272 -0.12 6.76 0.07
CA ILE A 272 -0.36 6.02 1.33
C ILE A 272 0.55 6.50 2.47
N MET A 273 1.82 6.81 2.20
CA MET A 273 2.76 7.40 3.17
C MET A 273 2.41 8.84 3.60
N HIS A 274 1.28 9.39 3.14
CA HIS A 274 0.70 10.65 3.62
C HIS A 274 -0.54 10.46 4.51
N CYS A 275 -0.91 9.22 4.82
CA CYS A 275 -2.06 8.83 5.62
C CYS A 275 -1.68 8.54 7.09
N ASP A 276 -2.59 8.85 8.01
CA ASP A 276 -2.50 8.49 9.43
C ASP A 276 -3.30 7.20 9.73
N ALA A 277 -4.25 6.83 8.86
CA ALA A 277 -4.97 5.54 8.85
C ALA A 277 -5.51 5.23 7.44
N LEU A 278 -5.71 3.95 7.11
CA LEU A 278 -6.15 3.49 5.79
C LEU A 278 -7.33 2.50 5.88
N ILE A 279 -8.39 2.73 5.12
CA ILE A 279 -9.47 1.76 4.88
C ILE A 279 -9.44 1.37 3.41
N ASP A 280 -9.20 0.08 3.14
CA ASP A 280 -9.14 -0.46 1.78
C ASP A 280 -10.42 -1.25 1.48
N LEU A 281 -11.19 -0.81 0.48
CA LEU A 281 -12.52 -1.34 0.18
C LEU A 281 -12.45 -2.38 -0.94
N HIS A 282 -12.81 -3.62 -0.60
CA HIS A 282 -12.82 -4.79 -1.48
C HIS A 282 -14.22 -5.43 -1.55
N THR A 283 -14.43 -6.30 -2.52
CA THR A 283 -15.60 -7.18 -2.62
C THR A 283 -15.17 -8.64 -2.70
N GLY A 284 -16.11 -9.58 -2.61
CA GLY A 284 -15.79 -10.99 -2.79
C GLY A 284 -15.14 -11.25 -4.16
N SER A 285 -14.11 -12.10 -4.17
CA SER A 285 -13.33 -12.43 -5.36
C SER A 285 -13.93 -13.63 -6.11
N PHE A 286 -13.75 -13.72 -7.43
CA PHE A 286 -14.17 -14.87 -8.27
C PHE A 286 -15.66 -15.25 -8.15
N HIS A 287 -16.57 -14.30 -8.40
CA HIS A 287 -18.02 -14.49 -8.23
C HIS A 287 -18.42 -15.03 -6.85
N ARG A 288 -17.73 -14.57 -5.80
CA ARG A 288 -18.13 -14.76 -4.40
C ARG A 288 -18.74 -13.46 -3.87
N THR A 289 -19.68 -13.58 -2.95
CA THR A 289 -20.36 -12.49 -2.26
C THR A 289 -19.94 -12.50 -0.79
N ASN A 290 -19.51 -11.35 -0.26
CA ASN A 290 -19.10 -11.20 1.13
C ASN A 290 -20.14 -10.37 1.92
N LEU A 291 -20.47 -10.81 3.14
CA LEU A 291 -21.17 -9.96 4.11
C LEU A 291 -20.29 -8.73 4.42
N THR A 292 -20.89 -7.56 4.71
CA THR A 292 -20.13 -6.38 5.12
C THR A 292 -19.36 -6.64 6.42
N GLN A 293 -18.03 -6.76 6.29
CA GLN A 293 -17.13 -7.19 7.36
C GLN A 293 -15.75 -6.52 7.22
N LEU A 294 -14.97 -6.49 8.31
CA LEU A 294 -13.57 -6.09 8.30
C LEU A 294 -12.63 -7.30 8.37
N ARG A 295 -11.49 -7.19 7.70
CA ARG A 295 -10.29 -7.99 7.94
C ARG A 295 -9.24 -7.07 8.56
N ALA A 296 -8.81 -7.40 9.78
CA ALA A 296 -7.96 -6.57 10.62
C ALA A 296 -6.93 -7.45 11.33
N ASP A 297 -5.71 -6.96 11.51
CA ASP A 297 -4.74 -7.60 12.40
C ASP A 297 -4.98 -7.10 13.82
N LEU A 298 -5.61 -7.91 14.67
CA LEU A 298 -5.96 -7.50 16.03
C LEU A 298 -4.75 -7.52 16.99
N SER A 299 -3.62 -8.10 16.56
CA SER A 299 -2.37 -8.08 17.33
C SER A 299 -1.70 -6.69 17.35
N ASP A 300 -1.96 -5.83 16.34
CA ASP A 300 -1.58 -4.42 16.38
C ASP A 300 -2.65 -3.58 17.11
N GLU A 301 -2.26 -2.96 18.22
CA GLU A 301 -3.17 -2.18 19.07
C GLU A 301 -3.87 -1.03 18.31
N LYS A 302 -3.18 -0.37 17.38
CA LYS A 302 -3.75 0.74 16.59
C LYS A 302 -4.78 0.21 15.59
N VAL A 303 -4.53 -0.94 14.99
CA VAL A 303 -5.45 -1.61 14.06
C VAL A 303 -6.69 -2.12 14.80
N ALA A 304 -6.53 -2.71 16.00
CA ALA A 304 -7.65 -3.07 16.87
C ALA A 304 -8.48 -1.82 17.28
N GLN A 305 -7.82 -0.75 17.74
CA GLN A 305 -8.46 0.54 18.06
C GLN A 305 -9.13 1.22 16.83
N LEU A 306 -8.73 0.88 15.60
CA LEU A 306 -9.36 1.34 14.37
C LEU A 306 -10.62 0.49 14.05
N ALA A 307 -10.50 -0.84 14.12
CA ALA A 307 -11.60 -1.77 13.88
C ALA A 307 -12.78 -1.55 14.83
N GLN A 308 -12.51 -1.36 16.14
CA GLN A 308 -13.53 -1.08 17.16
C GLN A 308 -14.37 0.18 16.87
N ARG A 309 -13.87 1.12 16.04
CA ARG A 309 -14.61 2.33 15.67
C ARG A 309 -15.70 2.06 14.62
N PHE A 310 -15.69 0.97 13.87
CA PHE A 310 -16.77 0.70 12.92
C PHE A 310 -18.12 0.35 13.58
N GLY A 311 -18.12 -0.09 14.85
CA GLY A 311 -19.34 -0.49 15.55
C GLY A 311 -19.63 -1.99 15.37
N SER A 312 -20.91 -2.38 15.22
CA SER A 312 -21.33 -3.79 15.11
C SER A 312 -21.08 -4.46 13.76
N ILE A 313 -20.03 -4.05 13.06
CA ILE A 313 -19.55 -4.75 11.87
C ILE A 313 -18.99 -6.12 12.28
N ALA A 314 -19.04 -7.10 11.37
CA ALA A 314 -18.31 -8.34 11.56
C ALA A 314 -16.80 -8.10 11.43
N VAL A 315 -15.97 -8.74 12.26
CA VAL A 315 -14.51 -8.59 12.23
C VAL A 315 -13.85 -9.97 12.23
N LEU A 316 -12.96 -10.18 11.27
CA LEU A 316 -12.11 -11.36 11.15
C LEU A 316 -10.67 -10.96 11.46
N ASN A 317 -10.03 -11.69 12.38
CA ASN A 317 -8.62 -11.49 12.70
C ASN A 317 -7.73 -12.04 11.57
N SER A 318 -6.76 -11.26 11.09
CA SER A 318 -5.74 -11.71 10.13
C SER A 318 -4.65 -10.65 9.93
N ALA A 319 -3.37 -11.05 9.99
CA ALA A 319 -2.24 -10.19 9.62
C ALA A 319 -2.37 -9.61 8.19
N GLY A 320 -2.92 -10.42 7.27
CA GLY A 320 -3.16 -10.06 5.88
C GLY A 320 -1.98 -10.40 4.98
N ASN A 321 -2.27 -10.71 3.72
CA ASN A 321 -1.34 -11.41 2.85
C ASN A 321 -0.05 -10.60 2.60
N PRO A 322 1.12 -11.26 2.53
CA PRO A 322 2.34 -10.66 2.00
C PRO A 322 2.06 -9.96 0.66
N GLY A 323 2.69 -8.81 0.45
CA GLY A 323 2.44 -7.99 -0.74
C GLY A 323 1.10 -7.23 -0.78
N SER A 324 0.18 -7.42 0.17
CA SER A 324 -1.08 -6.65 0.19
C SER A 324 -0.90 -5.21 0.68
N LEU A 325 -1.75 -4.31 0.18
CA LEU A 325 -1.77 -2.89 0.54
C LEU A 325 -1.98 -2.69 2.04
N ARG A 326 -2.92 -3.43 2.64
CA ARG A 326 -3.16 -3.43 4.10
C ARG A 326 -1.91 -3.84 4.88
N ALA A 327 -1.31 -4.99 4.55
CA ALA A 327 -0.16 -5.49 5.29
C ALA A 327 1.08 -4.59 5.12
N ALA A 328 1.23 -3.96 3.95
CA ALA A 328 2.26 -2.96 3.71
C ALA A 328 2.05 -1.68 4.55
N ALA A 329 0.83 -1.18 4.65
CA ALA A 329 0.50 -0.01 5.46
C ALA A 329 0.74 -0.26 6.96
N VAL A 330 0.30 -1.40 7.49
CA VAL A 330 0.55 -1.80 8.89
C VAL A 330 2.05 -1.91 9.17
N ARG A 331 2.83 -2.55 8.28
CA ARG A 331 4.31 -2.59 8.39
C ARG A 331 4.98 -1.22 8.31
N ALA A 332 4.36 -0.24 7.67
CA ALA A 332 4.81 1.17 7.68
C ALA A 332 4.35 1.96 8.92
N GLY A 333 3.66 1.32 9.87
CA GLY A 333 3.16 1.92 11.11
C GLY A 333 1.80 2.65 10.99
N ILE A 334 1.17 2.56 9.81
CA ILE A 334 -0.14 3.16 9.49
C ILE A 334 -1.22 2.12 9.76
N PRO A 335 -2.10 2.29 10.76
CA PRO A 335 -3.16 1.32 11.03
C PRO A 335 -4.10 1.22 9.83
N ALA A 336 -4.28 -0.01 9.33
CA ALA A 336 -5.05 -0.29 8.14
C ALA A 336 -5.98 -1.50 8.30
N VAL A 337 -7.20 -1.40 7.77
CA VAL A 337 -8.17 -2.50 7.70
C VAL A 337 -8.72 -2.63 6.29
N THR A 338 -9.05 -3.85 5.88
CA THR A 338 -9.78 -4.12 4.64
C THR A 338 -11.26 -4.23 5.00
N MET A 339 -12.14 -3.51 4.29
CA MET A 339 -13.57 -3.75 4.35
C MET A 339 -13.99 -4.59 3.15
N GLU A 340 -14.50 -5.78 3.43
CA GLU A 340 -15.16 -6.65 2.45
C GLU A 340 -16.63 -6.28 2.36
N ALA A 341 -17.16 -6.07 1.16
CA ALA A 341 -18.56 -5.69 0.99
C ALA A 341 -19.18 -6.14 -0.35
N GLY A 342 -19.81 -7.31 -0.36
CA GLY A 342 -20.64 -7.78 -1.48
C GLY A 342 -19.88 -8.51 -2.58
N GLU A 343 -20.31 -8.30 -3.83
CA GLU A 343 -19.93 -9.03 -5.04
C GLU A 343 -18.99 -8.23 -5.97
N PRO A 344 -18.18 -8.92 -6.79
CA PRO A 344 -17.45 -8.28 -7.88
C PRO A 344 -18.40 -8.04 -9.06
N MET A 345 -18.01 -7.14 -9.96
CA MET A 345 -18.67 -6.83 -11.24
C MET A 345 -20.12 -6.29 -11.14
N ALA A 346 -20.70 -6.21 -9.93
CA ALA A 346 -22.05 -5.74 -9.66
C ALA A 346 -22.07 -4.57 -8.67
N MET A 347 -23.07 -3.67 -8.80
CA MET A 347 -23.28 -2.52 -7.91
C MET A 347 -24.50 -2.77 -7.01
N GLN A 348 -24.27 -3.05 -5.72
CA GLN A 348 -25.30 -3.51 -4.81
C GLN A 348 -25.74 -2.40 -3.85
N SER A 349 -26.80 -1.68 -4.22
CA SER A 349 -27.25 -0.45 -3.52
C SER A 349 -27.43 -0.60 -2.00
N LYS A 350 -27.88 -1.77 -1.51
CA LYS A 350 -27.99 -2.07 -0.06
C LYS A 350 -26.61 -2.10 0.61
N ILE A 351 -25.70 -2.93 0.09
CA ILE A 351 -24.32 -3.10 0.58
C ILE A 351 -23.57 -1.77 0.56
N VAL A 352 -23.68 -1.02 -0.55
CA VAL A 352 -23.14 0.33 -0.69
C VAL A 352 -23.64 1.27 0.41
N THR A 353 -24.92 1.21 0.75
CA THR A 353 -25.51 2.07 1.79
C THR A 353 -24.99 1.68 3.17
N GLU A 354 -24.99 0.38 3.51
CA GLU A 354 -24.47 -0.17 4.77
C GLU A 354 -22.97 0.14 4.97
N GLY A 355 -22.15 0.01 3.93
CA GLY A 355 -20.73 0.39 3.95
C GLY A 355 -20.52 1.91 4.06
N THR A 356 -21.34 2.72 3.37
CA THR A 356 -21.30 4.19 3.50
C THR A 356 -21.63 4.64 4.93
N GLU A 357 -22.66 4.07 5.55
CA GLU A 357 -23.04 4.35 6.94
C GLU A 357 -21.96 3.90 7.92
N SER A 358 -21.31 2.76 7.67
CA SER A 358 -20.17 2.25 8.44
C SER A 358 -18.95 3.18 8.36
N LEU A 359 -18.62 3.67 7.16
CA LEU A 359 -17.54 4.65 6.94
C LEU A 359 -17.84 6.01 7.59
N MET A 360 -19.07 6.52 7.48
CA MET A 360 -19.45 7.76 8.16
C MET A 360 -19.47 7.60 9.69
N THR A 361 -19.80 6.41 10.19
CA THR A 361 -19.70 6.05 11.61
C THR A 361 -18.24 6.03 12.09
N LEU A 362 -17.31 5.46 11.32
CA LEU A 362 -15.87 5.55 11.56
C LEU A 362 -15.42 7.01 11.62
N ILE A 363 -15.68 7.79 10.56
CA ILE A 363 -15.24 9.19 10.42
C ILE A 363 -15.76 10.04 11.60
N SER A 364 -16.98 9.78 12.07
CA SER A 364 -17.51 10.46 13.25
C SER A 364 -16.84 10.03 14.55
N LYS A 365 -16.58 8.73 14.76
CA LYS A 365 -15.86 8.20 15.93
C LYS A 365 -14.37 8.53 15.96
N LEU A 366 -13.74 8.82 14.81
CA LEU A 366 -12.42 9.44 14.72
C LEU A 366 -12.46 10.94 15.09
N GLY A 367 -13.64 11.52 15.28
CA GLY A 367 -13.83 12.94 15.62
C GLY A 367 -13.65 13.90 14.43
N MET A 368 -13.58 13.37 13.20
CA MET A 368 -13.30 14.15 12.00
C MET A 368 -14.52 14.92 11.49
N TYR A 369 -15.72 14.30 11.51
CA TYR A 369 -16.93 14.92 10.96
C TYR A 369 -18.21 14.51 11.72
N GLY A 370 -19.26 15.33 11.64
CA GLY A 370 -20.56 15.04 12.25
C GLY A 370 -20.58 15.10 13.79
N LYS A 371 -21.58 14.45 14.40
CA LYS A 371 -21.75 14.38 15.85
C LYS A 371 -21.43 12.99 16.37
N GLN A 372 -20.44 12.89 17.26
CA GLN A 372 -20.14 11.69 18.05
C GLN A 372 -21.43 11.11 18.69
N PRO A 373 -21.76 9.82 18.49
CA PRO A 373 -22.87 9.17 19.16
C PRO A 373 -22.70 9.19 20.69
N ARG A 374 -23.71 9.69 21.42
CA ARG A 374 -23.59 9.92 22.87
C ARG A 374 -23.77 8.67 23.74
N TRP A 375 -24.42 7.61 23.24
CA TRP A 375 -24.76 6.42 24.04
C TRP A 375 -24.77 5.15 23.21
N ARG A 376 -24.53 4.01 23.88
CA ARG A 376 -24.36 2.64 23.34
C ARG A 376 -23.37 2.53 22.18
N GLN A 377 -22.14 2.17 22.53
CA GLN A 377 -21.25 1.48 21.60
C GLN A 377 -21.84 0.09 21.32
N SER A 378 -22.35 -0.14 20.11
CA SER A 378 -22.41 -1.51 19.59
C SER A 378 -20.98 -1.93 19.29
N LEU A 379 -20.46 -2.92 20.01
CA LEU A 379 -19.12 -3.47 19.80
C LEU A 379 -19.09 -4.34 18.52
N PRO A 380 -17.92 -4.55 17.91
CA PRO A 380 -17.80 -5.44 16.76
C PRO A 380 -18.16 -6.88 17.13
N VAL A 381 -18.58 -7.66 16.13
CA VAL A 381 -18.81 -9.10 16.29
C VAL A 381 -17.64 -9.83 15.68
N TYR A 382 -16.82 -10.43 16.54
CA TYR A 382 -15.58 -11.10 16.17
C TYR A 382 -15.87 -12.55 15.75
N TYR A 383 -15.19 -13.01 14.70
CA TYR A 383 -15.32 -14.35 14.17
C TYR A 383 -13.95 -14.99 13.93
N ARG A 384 -13.78 -16.24 14.35
CA ARG A 384 -12.92 -17.19 13.65
C ARG A 384 -13.67 -17.63 12.39
N SER A 385 -12.99 -17.97 11.30
CA SER A 385 -13.66 -18.47 10.09
C SER A 385 -12.94 -19.65 9.46
N SER A 386 -13.60 -20.31 8.51
CA SER A 386 -13.02 -21.35 7.66
C SER A 386 -13.84 -21.54 6.39
N TRP A 387 -13.20 -21.92 5.29
CA TRP A 387 -13.84 -22.13 3.99
C TRP A 387 -14.29 -23.57 3.76
N VAL A 388 -15.56 -23.74 3.37
CA VAL A 388 -16.12 -25.01 2.89
C VAL A 388 -15.93 -25.09 1.37
N ARG A 389 -15.13 -26.06 0.93
CA ARG A 389 -14.69 -26.22 -0.46
C ARG A 389 -15.51 -27.28 -1.21
N ALA A 390 -15.61 -27.16 -2.53
CA ALA A 390 -16.19 -28.18 -3.38
C ALA A 390 -15.21 -29.36 -3.56
N ASN A 391 -15.66 -30.60 -3.36
CA ASN A 391 -14.83 -31.79 -3.57
C ASN A 391 -14.85 -32.30 -5.02
N LEU A 392 -15.78 -31.81 -5.85
CA LEU A 392 -16.04 -32.28 -7.22
C LEU A 392 -16.45 -31.09 -8.10
N SER A 393 -16.23 -31.20 -9.41
CA SER A 393 -16.69 -30.22 -10.40
C SER A 393 -18.20 -30.28 -10.61
N GLY A 394 -18.79 -29.16 -11.04
CA GLY A 394 -20.17 -29.10 -11.51
C GLY A 394 -20.78 -27.71 -11.38
N ILE A 395 -22.08 -27.58 -11.65
CA ILE A 395 -22.84 -26.36 -11.38
C ILE A 395 -23.22 -26.35 -9.89
N LEU A 396 -22.70 -25.37 -9.16
CA LEU A 396 -23.06 -25.07 -7.78
C LEU A 396 -24.39 -24.32 -7.73
N PHE A 397 -25.31 -24.80 -6.90
CA PHE A 397 -26.50 -24.08 -6.46
C PHE A 397 -26.50 -23.96 -4.94
N SER A 398 -26.54 -22.73 -4.41
CA SER A 398 -26.57 -22.45 -2.97
C SER A 398 -27.98 -22.58 -2.39
N HIS A 399 -28.10 -23.17 -1.20
CA HIS A 399 -29.36 -23.32 -0.45
C HIS A 399 -29.46 -22.39 0.77
N VAL A 400 -28.47 -21.51 0.97
CA VAL A 400 -28.37 -20.59 2.13
C VAL A 400 -27.98 -19.19 1.67
N GLU A 401 -28.33 -18.15 2.43
CA GLU A 401 -28.03 -16.77 2.10
C GLU A 401 -26.97 -16.11 3.00
N LEU A 402 -26.43 -14.98 2.54
CA LEU A 402 -25.48 -14.20 3.33
C LEU A 402 -26.10 -13.74 4.65
N GLY A 403 -25.40 -14.07 5.74
CA GLY A 403 -25.79 -13.73 7.10
C GLY A 403 -26.64 -14.78 7.81
N ASP A 404 -27.06 -15.86 7.13
CA ASP A 404 -27.81 -16.97 7.73
C ASP A 404 -27.01 -17.69 8.81
N LYS A 405 -27.74 -18.31 9.75
CA LYS A 405 -27.17 -19.18 10.79
C LYS A 405 -27.31 -20.64 10.38
N VAL A 406 -26.21 -21.38 10.45
CA VAL A 406 -26.14 -22.80 10.08
C VAL A 406 -25.57 -23.63 11.23
N LYS A 407 -25.91 -24.91 11.26
CA LYS A 407 -25.36 -25.93 12.18
C LYS A 407 -24.51 -26.93 11.42
N ARG A 408 -23.63 -27.62 12.15
CA ARG A 408 -22.87 -28.78 11.65
C ARG A 408 -23.83 -29.82 11.07
N GLY A 409 -23.68 -30.11 9.78
CA GLY A 409 -24.50 -31.06 9.03
C GLY A 409 -25.62 -30.44 8.19
N ASP A 410 -25.93 -29.16 8.35
CA ASP A 410 -26.91 -28.45 7.52
C ASP A 410 -26.44 -28.38 6.06
N LEU A 411 -27.38 -28.43 5.12
CA LEU A 411 -27.12 -28.35 3.68
C LEU A 411 -26.79 -26.90 3.28
N LEU A 412 -25.60 -26.69 2.69
CA LEU A 412 -25.17 -25.38 2.18
C LEU A 412 -25.43 -25.23 0.68
N ALA A 413 -25.15 -26.28 -0.10
CA ALA A 413 -25.28 -26.25 -1.56
C ALA A 413 -25.37 -27.65 -2.18
N THR A 414 -25.79 -27.71 -3.44
CA THR A 414 -25.65 -28.89 -4.31
C THR A 414 -24.73 -28.55 -5.48
N VAL A 415 -23.76 -29.42 -5.77
CA VAL A 415 -22.97 -29.39 -7.01
C VAL A 415 -23.50 -30.48 -7.95
N THR A 416 -23.92 -30.09 -9.15
CA THR A 416 -24.52 -30.99 -10.15
C THR A 416 -23.64 -31.10 -11.38
N ASP A 417 -23.30 -32.33 -11.78
CA ASP A 417 -22.64 -32.62 -13.05
C ASP A 417 -23.62 -32.33 -14.22
N PRO A 418 -23.31 -31.40 -15.14
CA PRO A 418 -24.22 -31.01 -16.23
C PRO A 418 -24.36 -32.06 -17.34
N ILE A 419 -23.54 -33.12 -17.35
CA ILE A 419 -23.55 -34.21 -18.33
C ILE A 419 -24.22 -35.46 -17.76
N THR A 420 -23.87 -35.85 -16.52
CA THR A 420 -24.41 -37.08 -15.90
C THR A 420 -25.61 -36.83 -15.00
N ASN A 421 -25.91 -35.57 -14.65
CA ASN A 421 -26.88 -35.18 -13.61
C ASN A 421 -26.60 -35.79 -12.23
N ALA A 422 -25.36 -36.24 -11.96
CA ALA A 422 -24.94 -36.67 -10.64
C ALA A 422 -24.86 -35.46 -9.70
N GLN A 423 -25.45 -35.59 -8.50
CA GLN A 423 -25.54 -34.50 -7.52
C GLN A 423 -24.75 -34.82 -6.26
N ASN A 424 -24.02 -33.82 -5.75
CA ASN A 424 -23.19 -33.91 -4.55
C ASN A 424 -23.52 -32.77 -3.59
N THR A 425 -23.84 -33.07 -2.34
CA THR A 425 -24.23 -32.07 -1.34
C THR A 425 -23.03 -31.54 -0.57
N ILE A 426 -22.87 -30.21 -0.52
CA ILE A 426 -21.97 -29.52 0.41
C ILE A 426 -22.74 -29.22 1.70
N LYS A 427 -22.14 -29.55 2.84
CA LYS A 427 -22.75 -29.38 4.18
C LYS A 427 -21.82 -28.58 5.09
N SER A 428 -22.39 -27.88 6.07
CA SER A 428 -21.57 -27.12 7.03
C SER A 428 -20.78 -28.07 7.96
N PRO A 429 -19.46 -27.90 8.10
CA PRO A 429 -18.68 -28.59 9.12
C PRO A 429 -18.81 -27.96 10.52
N TYR A 430 -19.40 -26.76 10.64
CA TYR A 430 -19.45 -25.99 11.89
C TYR A 430 -20.84 -25.43 12.19
N ASP A 431 -21.09 -25.16 13.48
CA ASP A 431 -22.14 -24.23 13.90
C ASP A 431 -21.61 -22.80 13.74
N GLY A 432 -22.36 -21.92 13.07
CA GLY A 432 -21.87 -20.58 12.77
C GLY A 432 -22.82 -19.76 11.89
N ARG A 433 -22.24 -18.77 11.19
CA ARG A 433 -22.93 -17.84 10.30
C ARG A 433 -22.29 -17.83 8.92
N VAL A 434 -23.08 -17.80 7.85
CA VAL A 434 -22.56 -17.61 6.50
C VAL A 434 -22.11 -16.15 6.36
N ILE A 435 -20.80 -15.92 6.28
CA ILE A 435 -20.19 -14.57 6.15
C ILE A 435 -19.64 -14.30 4.75
N GLY A 436 -19.54 -15.34 3.92
CA GLY A 436 -19.26 -15.26 2.49
C GLY A 436 -19.83 -16.50 1.79
N LYS A 437 -20.22 -16.39 0.53
CA LYS A 437 -20.57 -17.56 -0.31
C LYS A 437 -20.21 -17.33 -1.76
N ALA A 438 -20.03 -18.39 -2.52
CA ALA A 438 -20.04 -18.35 -3.98
C ALA A 438 -21.46 -18.05 -4.47
N LEU A 439 -21.55 -17.26 -5.54
CA LEU A 439 -22.76 -17.21 -6.37
C LEU A 439 -22.91 -18.53 -7.15
N ASP A 440 -24.11 -18.83 -7.61
CA ASP A 440 -24.40 -20.03 -8.42
C ASP A 440 -23.60 -19.99 -9.73
N GLN A 441 -22.68 -20.94 -9.89
CA GLN A 441 -21.67 -20.94 -10.96
C GLN A 441 -21.10 -22.34 -11.21
N VAL A 442 -20.31 -22.52 -12.26
CA VAL A 442 -19.51 -23.75 -12.44
C VAL A 442 -18.30 -23.69 -11.51
N VAL A 443 -18.13 -24.71 -10.67
CA VAL A 443 -17.02 -24.84 -9.73
C VAL A 443 -16.14 -26.05 -10.07
N MET A 444 -14.90 -26.02 -9.56
CA MET A 444 -13.90 -27.08 -9.67
C MET A 444 -13.53 -27.62 -8.27
N PRO A 445 -12.87 -28.78 -8.14
CA PRO A 445 -12.44 -29.31 -6.85
C PRO A 445 -11.48 -28.33 -6.15
N GLY A 446 -11.63 -28.17 -4.84
CA GLY A 446 -10.88 -27.19 -4.04
C GLY A 446 -11.48 -25.78 -4.02
N PHE A 447 -12.40 -25.43 -4.94
CA PHE A 447 -12.99 -24.10 -5.01
C PHE A 447 -13.77 -23.75 -3.72
N ALA A 448 -13.50 -22.57 -3.15
CA ALA A 448 -14.11 -22.14 -1.89
C ALA A 448 -15.57 -21.68 -2.11
N THR A 449 -16.52 -22.41 -1.53
CA THR A 449 -17.96 -22.20 -1.79
C THR A 449 -18.68 -21.42 -0.70
N HIS A 450 -18.35 -21.63 0.57
CA HIS A 450 -19.02 -20.97 1.70
C HIS A 450 -18.01 -20.65 2.79
N HIS A 451 -18.01 -19.42 3.29
CA HIS A 451 -17.16 -18.97 4.39
C HIS A 451 -18.02 -18.94 5.66
N ILE A 452 -17.70 -19.81 6.63
CA ILE A 452 -18.48 -19.94 7.86
C ILE A 452 -17.75 -19.22 8.99
N GLY A 453 -18.38 -18.17 9.51
CA GLY A 453 -17.93 -17.43 10.68
C GLY A 453 -18.43 -18.10 11.95
N ILE A 454 -17.50 -18.54 12.79
CA ILE A 454 -17.72 -19.06 14.14
C ILE A 454 -17.51 -17.87 15.09
N GLN A 455 -18.55 -17.47 15.83
CA GLN A 455 -18.45 -16.29 16.70
C GLN A 455 -17.52 -16.60 17.89
N THR A 456 -16.45 -15.83 18.02
CA THR A 456 -15.34 -16.08 18.95
C THR A 456 -15.05 -14.82 19.77
N ALA A 457 -14.55 -14.96 20.99
CA ALA A 457 -14.13 -13.82 21.81
C ALA A 457 -12.80 -13.23 21.30
N GLU A 458 -12.67 -11.90 21.31
CA GLU A 458 -11.46 -11.18 20.83
C GLU A 458 -10.16 -11.73 21.46
N ALA A 459 -10.16 -12.01 22.77
CA ALA A 459 -9.01 -12.60 23.46
C ALA A 459 -8.59 -13.97 22.91
N MET A 460 -9.53 -14.85 22.56
CA MET A 460 -9.21 -16.17 22.01
C MET A 460 -8.61 -16.07 20.59
N LEU A 461 -9.03 -15.08 19.80
CA LEU A 461 -8.44 -14.82 18.47
C LEU A 461 -7.01 -14.29 18.55
N LEU A 462 -6.61 -13.69 19.68
CA LEU A 462 -5.23 -13.27 19.94
C LEU A 462 -4.37 -14.42 20.47
N GLU A 463 -4.96 -15.32 21.28
CA GLU A 463 -4.31 -16.55 21.73
C GLU A 463 -4.06 -17.51 20.55
N GLU A 464 -5.00 -17.66 19.61
CA GLU A 464 -4.83 -18.47 18.39
C GLU A 464 -3.81 -17.89 17.40
N GLN A 465 -3.57 -16.57 17.40
CA GLN A 465 -2.60 -15.90 16.52
C GLN A 465 -1.18 -15.83 17.14
N ALA A 466 -1.01 -16.24 18.39
CA ALA A 466 0.32 -16.35 18.99
C ALA A 466 1.13 -17.44 18.24
N PRO A 467 2.39 -17.18 17.85
CA PRO A 467 3.13 -18.10 17.00
C PRO A 467 3.34 -19.45 17.70
N LEU A 468 2.73 -20.49 17.13
CA LEU A 468 3.12 -21.86 17.41
C LEU A 468 4.57 -22.06 16.95
N ASP A 469 5.38 -22.67 17.81
CA ASP A 469 6.63 -23.28 17.38
C ASP A 469 6.30 -24.39 16.36
N ASP A 470 7.21 -24.70 15.43
CA ASP A 470 7.03 -25.67 14.32
C ASP A 470 6.08 -25.27 13.16
N GLY A 471 6.36 -24.13 12.53
CA GLY A 471 6.54 -24.08 11.06
C GLY A 471 5.40 -24.54 10.13
N MET A 472 4.15 -24.19 10.43
CA MET A 472 2.99 -24.43 9.54
C MET A 472 2.33 -23.10 9.14
N GLU A 473 2.21 -22.83 7.85
CA GLU A 473 1.62 -21.59 7.31
C GLU A 473 0.09 -21.68 7.24
N ASP A 474 -0.62 -20.58 7.52
CA ASP A 474 -2.09 -20.51 7.45
C ASP A 474 -2.62 -20.52 6.00
N GLU A 475 -2.78 -21.72 5.42
CA GLU A 475 -3.35 -21.91 4.07
C GLU A 475 -4.70 -21.18 3.87
N ASP A 476 -5.56 -21.16 4.89
CA ASP A 476 -6.91 -20.56 4.84
C ASP A 476 -6.88 -19.00 4.82
N ALA A 477 -5.74 -18.36 5.13
CA ALA A 477 -5.56 -16.91 4.98
C ALA A 477 -5.18 -16.51 3.54
N GLY A 478 -4.48 -17.39 2.81
CA GLY A 478 -3.87 -17.06 1.52
C GLY A 478 -4.85 -16.91 0.35
N ASP A 479 -5.95 -17.67 0.33
CA ASP A 479 -6.78 -17.94 -0.86
C ASP A 479 -7.74 -16.80 -1.32
N GLU A 480 -7.22 -15.57 -1.35
CA GLU A 480 -7.75 -14.46 -2.17
C GLU A 480 -7.32 -14.54 -3.65
N GLY A 481 -7.00 -15.76 -4.11
CA GLY A 481 -6.23 -16.01 -5.32
C GLY A 481 -4.73 -15.97 -5.03
N ILE A 482 -4.17 -17.11 -4.65
CA ILE A 482 -2.75 -17.41 -4.86
C ILE A 482 -2.67 -18.29 -6.11
N GLU A 483 -2.27 -17.69 -7.23
CA GLU A 483 -1.39 -18.42 -8.14
C GLU A 483 0.01 -18.30 -7.54
N VAL A 484 0.74 -19.41 -7.45
CA VAL A 484 2.17 -19.38 -7.09
C VAL A 484 2.88 -18.62 -8.20
N GLY A 485 3.63 -17.58 -7.86
CA GLY A 485 4.42 -16.87 -8.84
C GLY A 485 5.55 -17.75 -9.33
N ASP A 486 5.62 -17.98 -10.65
CA ASP A 486 6.80 -18.52 -11.35
C ASP A 486 7.95 -17.49 -11.35
N ASP A 487 8.34 -17.01 -10.17
CA ASP A 487 9.56 -16.23 -9.95
C ASP A 487 10.68 -17.22 -9.53
N ASP A 488 11.18 -17.94 -10.52
CA ASP A 488 12.36 -18.80 -10.43
C ASP A 488 13.58 -17.90 -10.11
N GLU A 489 13.92 -17.72 -8.83
CA GLU A 489 14.97 -16.77 -8.36
C GLU A 489 16.41 -17.29 -8.65
N ILE A 490 16.63 -17.76 -9.87
CA ILE A 490 17.94 -18.06 -10.43
C ILE A 490 18.57 -16.75 -10.88
N SER A 491 19.66 -16.36 -10.22
CA SER A 491 20.38 -15.10 -10.46
C SER A 491 20.73 -14.88 -11.94
N GLU A 492 20.09 -13.91 -12.61
CA GLU A 492 20.36 -13.51 -13.99
C GLU A 492 21.72 -12.79 -14.15
N THR A 493 22.81 -13.57 -14.10
CA THR A 493 24.13 -13.16 -14.60
C THR A 493 24.73 -14.26 -15.50
N GLY A 494 23.97 -14.71 -16.49
CA GLY A 494 24.36 -15.75 -17.45
C GLY A 494 24.27 -15.27 -18.90
N MET A 495 25.39 -14.85 -19.51
CA MET A 495 25.43 -14.59 -20.95
C MET A 495 25.20 -15.90 -21.73
N ALA A 496 24.14 -15.93 -22.53
CA ALA A 496 23.88 -17.04 -23.45
C ALA A 496 25.04 -17.18 -24.44
N SER A 497 25.67 -18.36 -24.46
CA SER A 497 26.65 -18.75 -25.48
C SER A 497 25.96 -19.54 -26.59
N PRO A 498 26.30 -19.35 -27.87
CA PRO A 498 25.62 -19.99 -28.98
C PRO A 498 25.90 -21.50 -29.02
N VAL A 499 24.87 -22.29 -29.34
CA VAL A 499 24.98 -23.74 -29.57
C VAL A 499 25.69 -23.98 -30.91
N PRO A 500 26.80 -24.75 -30.95
CA PRO A 500 27.39 -25.18 -32.21
C PRO A 500 26.57 -26.33 -32.83
N THR A 501 26.29 -26.24 -34.12
CA THR A 501 25.76 -27.37 -34.90
C THR A 501 26.85 -28.41 -35.13
N SER A 502 26.55 -29.68 -34.87
CA SER A 502 27.37 -30.83 -35.28
C SER A 502 26.49 -31.85 -36.00
N SER A 503 26.87 -32.19 -37.23
CA SER A 503 26.30 -33.27 -38.01
C SER A 503 26.87 -34.63 -37.62
N GLU A 504 26.01 -35.61 -37.40
CA GLU A 504 26.04 -36.94 -38.05
C GLU A 504 24.63 -37.55 -38.03
#